data_AF-A0A2N1V073-F1
#
_entry.id   AF-A0A2N1V073-F1
#
_cell.length_a   1.000
_cell.length_b   1.000
_cell.length_c   1.000
_cell.angle_alpha   90.00
_cell.angle_beta   90.00
_cell.angle_gamma   90.00
#
_symmetry.space_group_name_H-M   'P 1'
#
loop_
_entity.id
_entity.type
_entity.pdbx_description
1 polymer ?
#
loop_
_entity_poly.entity_id
_entity_poly.type
_entity_poly.pdbx_seq_one_letter_code
_entity_poly.pdbx_strand_id
1 'polypeptide(L)'
;MLSPDSRLLLLDALRPPAGFLFDRAIATTFTLDLETALMVPLALSGYAIKESPDPVEVLDAIRSCAGKIDIFCQAGGIRADRWPSDLIGLLENSIHQVPRPKPGCLFHPKVWVLRYLAQGDRERSYRCLVLSRNLTQDRSWDLVIRLDSDSISGGRGINPSNQNLNRFVLALPELAVMNEDSERASAMAELAEELRKVWWELPEDVKEIQFWPFGLPRMRKPKTEEMFTGYRHLVVSPFISPQGMAIVLGESNDTVVSIISRGDELDRQPQDQMPEGTYYQISPLANLKGDEERSEVSIQTEQMLGDLHAKLFVVETNRRARVYVGSANATETAFNGNVEFLCEISGGATRIGVDALLGEGSPLREILEEYSFPEAPAQDPKKNLAHSVEAYLFDLAGMRFRADARGTADAWSVHVTSDDPVPMPAKFDAELFISPLNRTDRKRLAFGQYVAAEFAPMAGADITPFMALTCVGRGEGGEVEKQMVVRAELVGGPSERLDEILVRQIDTPEKFLRLLDLLLGLGGALVPVSMTGAHATDGSWGNAGVGPGLLELVARSLAERPEALDALDSVVDRLSSTERGRAILPPGWNLLWEAMQGARILVGREHG
;
A
#
# COMPACT_ATOMS: atom_id res chain seq x y z
N MET A 1 14.52 17.97 -10.83
CA MET A 1 13.31 17.17 -10.63
C MET A 1 13.59 15.67 -10.59
N LEU A 2 14.44 15.09 -11.47
CA LEU A 2 14.69 13.65 -11.52
C LEU A 2 16.16 13.28 -11.21
N SER A 3 16.76 13.90 -10.19
CA SER A 3 18.12 13.51 -9.80
C SER A 3 18.08 12.10 -9.17
N PRO A 4 18.95 11.15 -9.59
CA PRO A 4 19.04 9.82 -8.98
C PRO A 4 19.23 9.85 -7.46
N ASP A 5 19.89 10.89 -6.94
CA ASP A 5 20.16 11.05 -5.50
C ASP A 5 18.97 11.66 -4.72
N SER A 6 17.93 12.13 -5.41
CA SER A 6 16.74 12.69 -4.77
C SER A 6 15.79 11.57 -4.35
N ARG A 7 15.97 11.09 -3.11
CA ARG A 7 15.17 10.00 -2.54
C ARG A 7 14.07 10.52 -1.63
N LEU A 8 12.82 10.13 -1.92
CA LEU A 8 11.70 10.28 -0.99
C LEU A 8 11.23 8.88 -0.56
N LEU A 9 11.39 8.55 0.72
CA LEU A 9 10.85 7.31 1.25
C LEU A 9 9.32 7.43 1.37
N LEU A 10 8.59 6.43 0.86
CA LEU A 10 7.13 6.43 0.92
C LEU A 10 6.63 6.60 2.36
N LEU A 11 7.21 5.88 3.32
CA LEU A 11 6.80 5.98 4.72
C LEU A 11 7.01 7.39 5.29
N ASP A 12 8.08 8.10 4.90
CA ASP A 12 8.27 9.50 5.30
C ASP A 12 7.25 10.42 4.62
N ALA A 13 6.90 10.14 3.35
CA ALA A 13 5.85 10.86 2.63
C ALA A 13 4.45 10.64 3.21
N LEU A 14 4.24 9.61 4.03
CA LEU A 14 2.97 9.36 4.73
C LEU A 14 2.90 10.06 6.09
N ARG A 15 4.03 10.51 6.66
CA ARG A 15 4.02 11.12 8.00
C ARG A 15 3.17 12.40 8.05
N PRO A 16 2.40 12.61 9.13
CA PRO A 16 1.70 13.86 9.34
C PRO A 16 2.66 15.07 9.31
N PRO A 17 2.24 16.22 8.77
CA PRO A 17 2.96 17.48 8.95
C PRO A 17 3.10 17.85 10.44
N ALA A 18 4.08 18.71 10.75
CA ALA A 18 4.27 19.20 12.11
C ALA A 18 3.00 19.90 12.64
N GLY A 19 2.54 19.53 13.83
CA GLY A 19 1.32 20.08 14.44
C GLY A 19 0.02 19.42 13.98
N PHE A 20 0.08 18.40 13.11
CA PHE A 20 -1.07 17.65 12.63
C PHE A 20 -1.03 16.18 13.07
N LEU A 21 -2.20 15.58 13.20
CA LEU A 21 -2.40 14.16 13.49
C LEU A 21 -3.10 13.47 12.31
N PHE A 22 -2.82 12.18 12.14
CA PHE A 22 -3.49 11.37 11.11
C PHE A 22 -4.97 11.17 11.39
N ASP A 23 -5.79 11.29 10.33
CA ASP A 23 -7.24 11.12 10.42
C ASP A 23 -7.83 10.12 9.41
N ARG A 24 -7.49 10.19 8.12
CA ARG A 24 -8.02 9.25 7.12
C ARG A 24 -7.03 9.09 5.96
N ALA A 25 -6.88 7.86 5.45
CA ALA A 25 -6.14 7.57 4.23
C ALA A 25 -6.92 6.61 3.33
N ILE A 26 -6.96 6.94 2.03
CA ILE A 26 -7.37 6.02 0.97
C ILE A 26 -6.16 5.79 0.09
N ALA A 27 -5.81 4.53 -0.12
CA ALA A 27 -4.66 4.11 -0.90
C ALA A 27 -5.08 3.13 -1.99
N THR A 28 -4.39 3.17 -3.11
CA THR A 28 -4.48 2.16 -4.16
C THR A 28 -3.09 1.64 -4.47
N THR A 29 -2.99 0.36 -4.82
CA THR A 29 -1.76 -0.27 -5.30
C THR A 29 -2.12 -1.44 -6.22
N PHE A 30 -1.21 -1.89 -7.08
CA PHE A 30 -1.43 -3.16 -7.78
C PHE A 30 -1.07 -4.33 -6.86
N THR A 31 0.21 -4.38 -6.46
CA THR A 31 0.73 -5.38 -5.54
C THR A 31 0.78 -4.82 -4.13
N LEU A 32 0.38 -5.63 -3.15
CA LEU A 32 0.44 -5.29 -1.73
C LEU A 32 1.27 -6.36 -1.01
N ASP A 33 2.42 -5.97 -0.45
CA ASP A 33 3.17 -6.81 0.48
C ASP A 33 2.64 -6.61 1.90
N LEU A 34 2.21 -7.70 2.56
CA LEU A 34 1.58 -7.60 3.89
C LEU A 34 2.52 -7.08 4.98
N GLU A 35 3.82 -7.38 4.89
CA GLU A 35 4.82 -6.85 5.81
C GLU A 35 4.99 -5.34 5.63
N THR A 36 5.06 -4.86 4.39
CA THR A 36 5.09 -3.43 4.07
C THR A 36 3.81 -2.72 4.53
N ALA A 37 2.65 -3.37 4.43
CA ALA A 37 1.37 -2.82 4.89
C ALA A 37 1.35 -2.58 6.41
N LEU A 38 1.99 -3.44 7.22
CA LEU A 38 2.13 -3.25 8.67
C LEU A 38 2.92 -1.99 9.06
N MET A 39 3.81 -1.52 8.17
CA MET A 39 4.61 -0.33 8.42
C MET A 39 3.86 0.98 8.16
N VAL A 40 2.74 0.94 7.44
CA VAL A 40 1.94 2.13 7.09
C VAL A 40 1.35 2.80 8.34
N PRO A 41 0.66 2.08 9.26
CA PRO A 41 0.17 2.68 10.50
C PRO A 41 1.24 3.34 11.37
N LEU A 42 2.44 2.74 11.43
CA LEU A 42 3.59 3.31 12.16
C LEU A 42 4.01 4.66 11.59
N ALA A 43 4.05 4.77 10.26
CA ALA A 43 4.36 6.03 9.59
C ALA A 43 3.30 7.11 9.86
N LEU A 44 2.02 6.73 9.82
CA LEU A 44 0.89 7.64 9.98
C LEU A 44 0.70 8.14 11.42
N SER A 45 1.05 7.31 12.41
CA SER A 45 1.01 7.67 13.83
C SER A 45 2.15 8.61 14.25
N GLY A 46 3.14 8.84 13.37
CA GLY A 46 4.29 9.72 13.65
C GLY A 46 5.39 9.06 14.50
N TYR A 47 5.31 7.74 14.76
CA TYR A 47 6.39 7.02 15.40
C TYR A 47 7.66 7.01 14.55
N ALA A 48 8.81 6.97 15.21
CA ALA A 48 10.08 6.80 14.53
C ALA A 48 10.15 5.39 13.91
N ILE A 49 10.23 5.32 12.59
CA ILE A 49 10.41 4.06 11.87
C ILE A 49 11.84 3.57 12.10
N LYS A 50 11.99 2.51 12.89
CA LYS A 50 13.26 1.82 13.16
C LYS A 50 13.35 0.57 12.28
N GLU A 51 14.56 0.05 12.03
CA GLU A 51 14.76 -1.22 11.29
C GLU A 51 14.04 -2.41 11.95
N SER A 52 13.82 -2.36 13.27
CA SER A 52 12.94 -3.26 14.02
C SER A 52 12.05 -2.41 14.94
N PRO A 53 10.80 -2.14 14.56
CA PRO A 53 9.88 -1.37 15.41
C PRO A 53 9.49 -2.19 16.64
N ASP A 54 9.33 -1.51 17.79
CA ASP A 54 8.87 -2.18 19.01
C ASP A 54 7.43 -2.69 18.80
N PRO A 55 7.14 -3.99 18.98
CA PRO A 55 5.80 -4.56 18.78
C PRO A 55 4.69 -3.79 19.48
N VAL A 56 4.96 -3.13 20.60
CA VAL A 56 3.98 -2.32 21.33
C VAL A 56 3.68 -1.00 20.61
N GLU A 57 4.70 -0.34 20.05
CA GLU A 57 4.53 0.85 19.18
C GLU A 57 3.72 0.48 17.92
N VAL A 58 4.02 -0.69 17.31
CA VAL A 58 3.26 -1.22 16.16
C VAL A 58 1.81 -1.47 16.53
N LEU A 59 1.56 -2.09 17.68
CA LEU A 59 0.22 -2.43 18.15
C LEU A 59 -0.68 -1.20 18.27
N ASP A 60 -0.17 -0.18 18.96
CA ASP A 60 -0.86 1.06 19.20
C ASP A 60 -1.08 1.87 17.91
N ALA A 61 -0.06 1.92 17.05
CA ALA A 61 -0.16 2.52 15.72
C ALA A 61 -1.23 1.84 14.85
N ILE A 62 -1.24 0.51 14.78
CA ILE A 62 -2.24 -0.23 14.00
C ILE A 62 -3.63 0.03 14.57
N ARG A 63 -3.83 -0.07 15.90
CA ARG A 63 -5.15 0.11 16.49
C ARG A 63 -5.69 1.54 16.27
N SER A 64 -4.84 2.56 16.39
CA SER A 64 -5.23 3.97 16.20
C SER A 64 -5.53 4.32 14.73
N CYS A 65 -4.96 3.58 13.77
CA CYS A 65 -5.03 3.92 12.34
C CYS A 65 -5.85 2.93 11.49
N ALA A 66 -6.01 1.65 11.85
CA ALA A 66 -6.58 0.62 10.97
C ALA A 66 -8.03 0.94 10.52
N GLY A 67 -8.86 1.44 11.42
CA GLY A 67 -10.22 1.91 11.09
C GLY A 67 -10.28 3.13 10.17
N LYS A 68 -9.14 3.79 9.96
CA LYS A 68 -8.96 5.05 9.21
C LYS A 68 -8.16 4.87 7.91
N ILE A 69 -7.70 3.65 7.61
CA ILE A 69 -6.93 3.35 6.39
C ILE A 69 -7.73 2.38 5.52
N ASP A 70 -7.90 2.73 4.25
CA ASP A 70 -8.52 1.90 3.21
C ASP A 70 -7.52 1.69 2.07
N ILE A 71 -7.03 0.47 1.86
CA ILE A 71 -6.06 0.09 0.81
C ILE A 71 -6.73 -0.81 -0.21
N PHE A 72 -6.91 -0.32 -1.42
CA PHE A 72 -7.41 -1.09 -2.54
C PHE A 72 -6.25 -1.69 -3.34
N CYS A 73 -6.27 -3.00 -3.52
CA CYS A 73 -5.27 -3.72 -4.30
C CYS A 73 -5.91 -4.61 -5.35
N GLN A 74 -5.15 -5.00 -6.38
CA GLN A 74 -5.63 -6.02 -7.32
C GLN A 74 -5.96 -7.30 -6.56
N ALA A 75 -7.09 -7.93 -6.84
CA ALA A 75 -7.41 -9.26 -6.34
C ALA A 75 -6.36 -10.26 -6.86
N GLY A 76 -5.70 -10.98 -5.95
CA GLY A 76 -4.52 -11.80 -6.25
C GLY A 76 -3.19 -11.01 -6.27
N GLY A 77 -3.23 -9.70 -6.06
CA GLY A 77 -2.07 -8.82 -5.94
C GLY A 77 -1.47 -8.78 -4.52
N ILE A 78 -2.08 -9.44 -3.54
CA ILE A 78 -1.51 -9.56 -2.20
C ILE A 78 -0.37 -10.59 -2.24
N ARG A 79 0.81 -10.19 -1.73
CA ARG A 79 2.00 -11.04 -1.62
C ARG A 79 2.37 -11.28 -0.18
N ALA A 80 2.67 -12.55 0.11
CA ALA A 80 3.28 -13.02 1.33
C ALA A 80 3.82 -14.43 1.08
N ASP A 81 5.14 -14.60 1.14
CA ASP A 81 5.77 -15.93 0.98
C ASP A 81 5.53 -16.81 2.22
N ARG A 82 5.38 -16.18 3.38
CA ARG A 82 5.00 -16.76 4.67
C ARG A 82 4.11 -15.79 5.41
N TRP A 83 3.37 -16.26 6.42
CA TRP A 83 2.66 -15.39 7.36
C TRP A 83 3.65 -14.47 8.08
N PRO A 84 3.63 -13.15 7.83
CA PRO A 84 4.61 -12.24 8.43
C PRO A 84 4.44 -12.07 9.94
N SER A 85 3.19 -11.91 10.41
CA SER A 85 2.88 -11.66 11.82
C SER A 85 1.39 -11.81 12.09
N ASP A 86 1.01 -12.20 13.30
CA ASP A 86 -0.38 -12.21 13.76
C ASP A 86 -1.03 -10.81 13.73
N LEU A 87 -0.21 -9.75 13.82
CA LEU A 87 -0.66 -8.35 13.74
C LEU A 87 -1.36 -7.99 12.44
N ILE A 88 -1.14 -8.78 11.38
CA ILE A 88 -1.86 -8.61 10.10
C ILE A 88 -3.36 -8.77 10.29
N GLY A 89 -3.79 -9.54 11.30
CA GLY A 89 -5.19 -9.70 11.63
C GLY A 89 -5.90 -8.37 11.89
N LEU A 90 -5.17 -7.37 12.37
CA LEU A 90 -5.68 -6.03 12.64
C LEU A 90 -5.86 -5.16 11.37
N LEU A 91 -5.22 -5.53 10.25
CA LEU A 91 -5.32 -4.83 8.96
C LEU A 91 -6.31 -5.48 7.99
N GLU A 92 -6.92 -6.61 8.36
CA GLU A 92 -7.83 -7.35 7.48
C GLU A 92 -8.93 -6.48 6.90
N ASN A 93 -9.56 -5.65 7.73
CA ASN A 93 -10.65 -4.77 7.31
C ASN A 93 -10.20 -3.52 6.55
N SER A 94 -8.90 -3.23 6.56
CA SER A 94 -8.30 -2.12 5.82
C SER A 94 -7.93 -2.49 4.39
N ILE A 95 -7.93 -3.78 4.03
CA ILE A 95 -7.47 -4.26 2.73
C ILE A 95 -8.66 -4.70 1.88
N HIS A 96 -8.85 -4.02 0.76
CA HIS A 96 -9.91 -4.25 -0.20
C HIS A 96 -9.31 -4.76 -1.51
N GLN A 97 -9.85 -5.86 -2.03
CA GLN A 97 -9.39 -6.42 -3.29
C GLN A 97 -10.31 -5.98 -4.42
N VAL A 98 -9.74 -5.59 -5.55
CA VAL A 98 -10.45 -5.16 -6.76
C VAL A 98 -10.21 -6.21 -7.84
N PRO A 99 -11.26 -6.85 -8.40
CA PRO A 99 -11.08 -7.83 -9.45
C PRO A 99 -10.60 -7.15 -10.74
N ARG A 100 -10.19 -7.97 -11.70
CA ARG A 100 -9.87 -7.45 -13.03
C ARG A 100 -11.12 -6.83 -13.67
N PRO A 101 -11.03 -5.64 -14.29
CA PRO A 101 -12.17 -5.04 -15.00
C PRO A 101 -12.67 -5.94 -16.15
N LYS A 102 -11.75 -6.67 -16.80
CA LYS A 102 -12.03 -7.68 -17.83
C LYS A 102 -10.81 -8.62 -17.95
N PRO A 103 -10.96 -9.80 -18.58
CA PRO A 103 -9.82 -10.70 -18.77
C PRO A 103 -8.63 -10.02 -19.44
N GLY A 104 -7.43 -10.22 -18.89
CA GLY A 104 -6.19 -9.61 -19.37
C GLY A 104 -6.02 -8.11 -19.07
N CYS A 105 -6.91 -7.49 -18.29
CA CYS A 105 -6.80 -6.10 -17.85
C CYS A 105 -6.78 -6.03 -16.33
N LEU A 106 -5.95 -5.16 -15.76
CA LEU A 106 -5.64 -5.15 -14.33
C LEU A 106 -6.14 -3.88 -13.65
N PHE A 107 -6.40 -3.96 -12.34
CA PHE A 107 -6.48 -2.81 -11.46
C PHE A 107 -5.07 -2.43 -11.03
N HIS A 108 -4.57 -1.30 -11.53
CA HIS A 108 -3.17 -0.95 -11.39
C HIS A 108 -2.85 0.48 -10.87
N PRO A 109 -3.79 1.31 -10.35
CA PRO A 109 -3.43 2.62 -9.83
C PRO A 109 -2.57 2.53 -8.55
N LYS A 110 -1.69 3.53 -8.33
CA LYS A 110 -0.88 3.67 -7.10
C LYS A 110 -1.00 5.09 -6.55
N VAL A 111 -2.06 5.35 -5.80
CA VAL A 111 -2.43 6.69 -5.33
C VAL A 111 -2.66 6.65 -3.82
N TRP A 112 -2.21 7.67 -3.11
CA TRP A 112 -2.61 7.92 -1.73
C TRP A 112 -3.33 9.25 -1.63
N VAL A 113 -4.43 9.28 -0.91
CA VAL A 113 -5.13 10.50 -0.50
C VAL A 113 -5.24 10.48 1.01
N LEU A 114 -4.65 11.49 1.66
CA LEU A 114 -4.58 11.58 3.11
C LEU A 114 -5.22 12.87 3.62
N ARG A 115 -5.86 12.77 4.77
CA ARG A 115 -6.37 13.89 5.57
C ARG A 115 -5.72 13.86 6.95
N TYR A 116 -5.28 15.02 7.40
CA TYR A 116 -4.72 15.26 8.72
C TYR A 116 -5.49 16.38 9.44
N LEU A 117 -5.50 16.32 10.77
CA LEU A 117 -6.18 17.29 11.64
C LEU A 117 -5.18 18.05 12.51
N ALA A 118 -5.31 19.37 12.59
CA ALA A 118 -4.49 20.18 13.49
C ALA A 118 -4.83 19.89 14.96
N GLN A 119 -3.82 19.91 15.81
CA GLN A 119 -3.99 19.76 17.26
C GLN A 119 -4.78 20.96 17.83
N GLY A 120 -6.06 20.79 18.19
CA GLY A 120 -6.96 21.88 18.64
C GLY A 120 -8.16 22.17 17.73
N ASP A 121 -8.35 21.35 16.69
CA ASP A 121 -9.64 21.00 16.05
C ASP A 121 -10.36 22.04 15.16
N ARG A 122 -9.63 22.75 14.29
CA ARG A 122 -10.28 23.55 13.22
C ARG A 122 -9.64 23.51 11.84
N GLU A 123 -8.39 23.07 11.73
CA GLU A 123 -7.68 23.08 10.45
C GLU A 123 -7.42 21.66 9.96
N ARG A 124 -7.56 21.49 8.65
CA ARG A 124 -7.41 20.22 7.94
C ARG A 124 -6.33 20.39 6.89
N SER A 125 -5.36 19.49 6.90
CA SER A 125 -4.34 19.39 5.85
C SER A 125 -4.59 18.14 5.02
N TYR A 126 -4.30 18.22 3.73
CA TYR A 126 -4.49 17.14 2.77
C TYR A 126 -3.20 16.84 2.04
N ARG A 127 -2.97 15.56 1.75
CA ARG A 127 -1.87 15.12 0.90
C ARG A 127 -2.37 14.18 -0.18
N CYS A 128 -1.89 14.37 -1.40
CA CYS A 128 -2.06 13.42 -2.50
C CYS A 128 -0.69 12.92 -2.96
N LEU A 129 -0.51 11.61 -3.02
CA LEU A 129 0.66 10.96 -3.59
C LEU A 129 0.24 10.19 -4.84
N VAL A 130 0.96 10.39 -5.95
CA VAL A 130 0.80 9.59 -7.16
C VAL A 130 2.13 8.92 -7.45
N LEU A 131 2.13 7.59 -7.43
CA LEU A 131 3.32 6.75 -7.42
C LEU A 131 3.41 5.92 -8.71
N SER A 132 4.63 5.58 -9.13
CA SER A 132 4.85 4.58 -10.19
C SER A 132 5.12 3.17 -9.65
N ARG A 133 5.48 3.06 -8.35
CA ARG A 133 5.78 1.80 -7.64
C ARG A 133 4.64 1.38 -6.72
N ASN A 134 4.58 0.07 -6.49
CA ASN A 134 3.62 -0.59 -5.60
C ASN A 134 4.06 -0.51 -4.13
N LEU A 135 3.15 -0.85 -3.22
CA LEU A 135 3.46 -0.99 -1.80
C LEU A 135 4.19 -2.32 -1.52
N THR A 136 5.49 -2.37 -1.84
CA THR A 136 6.38 -3.53 -1.68
C THR A 136 7.77 -3.12 -1.17
N GLN A 137 8.65 -4.10 -0.90
CA GLN A 137 10.04 -3.88 -0.48
C GLN A 137 11.03 -3.60 -1.63
N ASP A 138 10.52 -3.48 -2.86
CA ASP A 138 11.32 -3.29 -4.07
C ASP A 138 12.16 -1.99 -4.03
N ARG A 139 13.42 -2.05 -4.47
CA ARG A 139 14.37 -0.92 -4.50
C ARG A 139 14.60 -0.35 -5.91
N SER A 140 13.74 -0.69 -6.84
CA SER A 140 13.74 -0.18 -8.22
C SER A 140 13.64 1.34 -8.31
N TRP A 141 14.18 1.91 -9.39
CA TRP A 141 14.06 3.35 -9.65
C TRP A 141 12.60 3.70 -9.99
N ASP A 142 11.99 4.58 -9.20
CA ASP A 142 10.58 4.94 -9.27
C ASP A 142 10.35 6.46 -9.19
N LEU A 143 9.09 6.87 -9.32
CA LEU A 143 8.67 8.26 -9.29
C LEU A 143 7.50 8.46 -8.32
N VAL A 144 7.50 9.62 -7.67
CA VAL A 144 6.44 10.09 -6.81
C VAL A 144 6.15 11.57 -7.09
N ILE A 145 4.87 11.89 -7.30
CA ILE A 145 4.36 13.25 -7.16
C ILE A 145 3.73 13.35 -5.77
N ARG A 146 4.23 14.29 -4.95
CA ARG A 146 3.65 14.64 -3.66
C ARG A 146 3.03 16.03 -3.76
N LEU A 147 1.77 16.14 -3.36
CA LEU A 147 1.01 17.38 -3.32
C LEU A 147 0.49 17.57 -1.91
N ASP A 148 0.81 18.69 -1.30
CA ASP A 148 0.29 19.09 0.02
C ASP A 148 -0.70 20.24 -0.13
N SER A 149 -1.59 20.36 0.84
CA SER A 149 -2.54 21.47 0.96
C SER A 149 -2.85 21.73 2.41
N ASP A 150 -2.56 22.94 2.89
CA ASP A 150 -2.72 23.30 4.31
C ASP A 150 -4.16 23.68 4.68
N SER A 151 -5.08 23.80 3.72
CA SER A 151 -6.49 24.08 4.04
C SER A 151 -7.48 23.73 2.91
N ILE A 152 -8.77 23.69 3.25
CA ILE A 152 -9.87 23.62 2.27
C ILE A 152 -10.12 25.03 1.69
N SER A 153 -9.88 25.18 0.39
CA SER A 153 -10.23 26.32 -0.48
C SER A 153 -9.73 27.72 -0.11
N GLY A 154 -9.49 28.07 1.15
CA GLY A 154 -9.16 29.44 1.56
C GLY A 154 -10.12 30.51 0.99
N GLY A 155 -11.38 30.13 0.69
CA GLY A 155 -12.35 30.99 0.00
C GLY A 155 -12.39 30.92 -1.55
N ARG A 156 -11.53 30.11 -2.19
CA ARG A 156 -11.42 29.95 -3.67
C ARG A 156 -12.50 29.08 -4.32
N GLY A 157 -13.43 28.51 -3.55
CA GLY A 157 -14.48 27.63 -4.07
C GLY A 157 -13.98 26.26 -4.54
N ILE A 158 -14.70 25.64 -5.47
CA ILE A 158 -14.41 24.29 -6.02
C ILE A 158 -13.15 24.34 -6.90
N ASN A 159 -12.23 23.41 -6.68
CA ASN A 159 -11.08 23.16 -7.54
C ASN A 159 -11.47 22.22 -8.70
N PRO A 160 -11.56 22.71 -9.96
CA PRO A 160 -11.94 21.88 -11.09
C PRO A 160 -10.93 20.77 -11.40
N SER A 161 -9.64 20.95 -11.10
CA SER A 161 -8.60 19.93 -11.32
C SER A 161 -8.86 18.65 -10.53
N ASN A 162 -9.58 18.73 -9.40
CA ASN A 162 -9.87 17.59 -8.54
C ASN A 162 -11.10 16.81 -8.96
N GLN A 163 -11.83 17.20 -10.03
CA GLN A 163 -13.04 16.50 -10.45
C GLN A 163 -12.79 15.01 -10.74
N ASN A 164 -11.70 14.70 -11.44
CA ASN A 164 -11.37 13.32 -11.77
C ASN A 164 -10.81 12.53 -10.58
N LEU A 165 -10.04 13.19 -9.69
CA LEU A 165 -9.57 12.57 -8.45
C LEU A 165 -10.75 12.23 -7.52
N ASN A 166 -11.72 13.14 -7.36
CA ASN A 166 -12.95 12.91 -6.61
C ASN A 166 -13.72 11.70 -7.16
N ARG A 167 -13.95 11.65 -8.48
CA ARG A 167 -14.64 10.51 -9.11
C ARG A 167 -13.88 9.20 -8.95
N PHE A 168 -12.56 9.24 -9.02
CA PHE A 168 -11.72 8.07 -8.79
C PHE A 168 -11.93 7.52 -7.38
N VAL A 169 -11.82 8.38 -6.36
CA VAL A 169 -12.01 7.97 -4.95
C VAL A 169 -13.42 7.44 -4.70
N LEU A 170 -14.46 8.08 -5.25
CA LEU A 170 -15.85 7.63 -5.10
C LEU A 170 -16.13 6.28 -5.77
N ALA A 171 -15.38 5.91 -6.81
CA ALA A 171 -15.58 4.65 -7.52
C ALA A 171 -15.00 3.45 -6.78
N LEU A 172 -13.95 3.63 -5.97
CA LEU A 172 -13.18 2.53 -5.36
C LEU A 172 -14.05 1.52 -4.57
N PRO A 173 -15.00 1.93 -3.71
CA PRO A 173 -15.79 0.99 -2.93
C PRO A 173 -16.70 0.12 -3.81
N GLU A 174 -17.20 0.67 -4.93
CA GLU A 174 -18.01 -0.07 -5.90
C GLU A 174 -17.19 -1.08 -6.74
N LEU A 175 -15.87 -0.91 -6.78
CA LEU A 175 -14.96 -1.81 -7.51
C LEU A 175 -14.51 -3.01 -6.68
N ALA A 176 -14.65 -2.98 -5.35
CA ALA A 176 -14.17 -4.04 -4.49
C ALA A 176 -14.95 -5.36 -4.69
N VAL A 177 -14.26 -6.50 -4.54
CA VAL A 177 -14.85 -7.85 -4.60
C VAL A 177 -15.93 -8.00 -3.53
N MET A 178 -15.63 -7.53 -2.32
CA MET A 178 -16.53 -7.54 -1.17
C MET A 178 -17.16 -6.16 -1.01
N ASN A 179 -18.44 -6.12 -0.63
CA ASN A 179 -19.10 -4.87 -0.26
C ASN A 179 -18.49 -4.34 1.03
N GLU A 180 -18.24 -3.03 1.07
CA GLU A 180 -17.73 -2.38 2.26
C GLU A 180 -18.82 -2.11 3.28
N ASP A 181 -18.38 -1.96 4.53
CA ASP A 181 -19.21 -1.43 5.60
C ASP A 181 -19.68 0.00 5.25
N SER A 182 -20.96 0.25 5.51
CA SER A 182 -21.63 1.53 5.29
C SER A 182 -20.89 2.72 5.94
N GLU A 183 -20.28 2.52 7.11
CA GLU A 183 -19.54 3.58 7.79
C GLU A 183 -18.26 3.98 7.03
N ARG A 184 -17.50 2.98 6.55
CA ARG A 184 -16.28 3.22 5.76
C ARG A 184 -16.60 3.86 4.42
N ALA A 185 -17.63 3.34 3.75
CA ALA A 185 -18.12 3.90 2.50
C ALA A 185 -18.53 5.38 2.66
N SER A 186 -19.25 5.72 3.74
CA SER A 186 -19.63 7.10 4.05
C SER A 186 -18.41 7.98 4.27
N ALA A 187 -17.44 7.53 5.06
CA ALA A 187 -16.27 8.33 5.37
C ALA A 187 -15.34 8.53 4.16
N MET A 188 -15.25 7.55 3.25
CA MET A 188 -14.55 7.75 1.98
C MET A 188 -15.27 8.74 1.07
N ALA A 189 -16.61 8.71 1.05
CA ALA A 189 -17.41 9.67 0.31
C ALA A 189 -17.25 11.09 0.87
N GLU A 190 -17.17 11.25 2.19
CA GLU A 190 -16.86 12.53 2.85
C GLU A 190 -15.48 13.06 2.45
N LEU A 191 -14.44 12.22 2.52
CA LEU A 191 -13.10 12.61 2.07
C LEU A 191 -13.12 13.02 0.59
N ALA A 192 -13.80 12.25 -0.26
CA ALA A 192 -13.91 12.58 -1.68
C ALA A 192 -14.61 13.94 -1.92
N GLU A 193 -15.69 14.25 -1.20
CA GLU A 193 -16.41 15.52 -1.33
C GLU A 193 -15.53 16.70 -0.88
N GLU A 194 -14.74 16.53 0.18
CA GLU A 194 -13.78 17.52 0.63
C GLU A 194 -12.69 17.81 -0.42
N LEU A 195 -12.18 16.78 -1.10
CA LEU A 195 -11.17 16.94 -2.16
C LEU A 195 -11.59 17.91 -3.25
N ARG A 196 -12.90 18.04 -3.54
CA ARG A 196 -13.40 19.01 -4.53
C ARG A 196 -13.04 20.45 -4.20
N LYS A 197 -12.72 20.75 -2.95
CA LYS A 197 -12.38 22.09 -2.46
C LYS A 197 -10.91 22.21 -2.04
N VAL A 198 -10.11 21.16 -2.18
CA VAL A 198 -8.68 21.18 -1.85
C VAL A 198 -7.89 21.86 -2.97
N TRP A 199 -6.96 22.74 -2.61
CA TRP A 199 -6.07 23.44 -3.54
C TRP A 199 -4.62 23.11 -3.21
N TRP A 200 -3.95 22.44 -4.15
CA TRP A 200 -2.60 21.94 -3.95
C TRP A 200 -1.54 23.05 -4.01
N GLU A 201 -0.53 22.94 -3.15
CA GLU A 201 0.74 23.62 -3.35
C GLU A 201 1.44 23.00 -4.57
N LEU A 202 1.66 23.82 -5.61
CA LEU A 202 2.28 23.35 -6.84
C LEU A 202 3.80 23.35 -6.67
N PRO A 203 4.50 22.29 -7.14
CA PRO A 203 5.96 22.28 -7.18
C PRO A 203 6.52 23.48 -7.96
N GLU A 204 7.79 23.80 -7.72
CA GLU A 204 8.50 24.84 -8.49
C GLU A 204 8.39 24.58 -10.00
N ASP A 205 8.26 25.65 -10.80
CA ASP A 205 8.08 25.62 -12.26
C ASP A 205 6.78 25.00 -12.79
N VAL A 206 5.99 24.34 -11.95
CA VAL A 206 4.66 23.82 -12.30
C VAL A 206 3.62 24.94 -12.24
N LYS A 207 2.77 24.99 -13.25
CA LYS A 207 1.70 25.99 -13.40
C LYS A 207 0.31 25.40 -13.27
N GLU A 208 0.13 24.17 -13.71
CA GLU A 208 -1.17 23.51 -13.71
C GLU A 208 -1.00 22.03 -13.33
N ILE A 209 -2.05 21.47 -12.74
CA ILE A 209 -2.13 20.06 -12.39
C ILE A 209 -3.50 19.49 -12.77
N GLN A 210 -3.51 18.27 -13.30
CA GLN A 210 -4.72 17.52 -13.64
C GLN A 210 -4.56 16.03 -13.33
N PHE A 211 -5.67 15.36 -13.04
CA PHE A 211 -5.70 13.93 -12.73
C PHE A 211 -6.48 13.16 -13.80
N TRP A 212 -5.95 12.01 -14.18
CA TRP A 212 -6.44 11.20 -15.30
C TRP A 212 -6.56 9.73 -14.88
N PRO A 213 -7.69 9.33 -14.28
CA PRO A 213 -8.01 7.94 -14.13
C PRO A 213 -8.43 7.33 -15.47
N PHE A 214 -7.98 6.11 -15.74
CA PHE A 214 -8.35 5.30 -16.90
C PHE A 214 -9.12 4.06 -16.44
N GLY A 215 -9.91 3.46 -17.34
CA GLY A 215 -10.58 2.18 -17.09
C GLY A 215 -11.73 2.19 -16.07
N LEU A 216 -12.06 3.33 -15.48
CA LEU A 216 -13.16 3.41 -14.51
C LEU A 216 -14.55 3.26 -15.18
N PRO A 217 -15.47 2.47 -14.59
CA PRO A 217 -16.85 2.41 -15.02
C PRO A 217 -17.50 3.79 -14.99
N ARG A 218 -18.40 4.06 -15.96
CA ARG A 218 -19.20 5.30 -16.03
C ARG A 218 -18.39 6.60 -16.13
N MET A 219 -17.08 6.54 -16.30
CA MET A 219 -16.23 7.68 -16.65
C MET A 219 -15.93 7.71 -18.14
N ARG A 220 -15.91 8.91 -18.72
CA ARG A 220 -15.49 9.09 -20.10
C ARG A 220 -13.98 8.83 -20.17
N LYS A 221 -13.57 7.98 -21.11
CA LYS A 221 -12.16 7.73 -21.39
C LYS A 221 -11.44 9.05 -21.71
N PRO A 222 -10.27 9.33 -21.10
CA PRO A 222 -9.42 10.43 -21.50
C PRO A 222 -9.05 10.32 -22.99
N LYS A 223 -9.00 11.45 -23.68
CA LYS A 223 -8.63 11.53 -25.10
C LYS A 223 -7.10 11.53 -25.23
N THR A 224 -6.53 10.35 -25.35
CA THR A 224 -5.07 10.16 -25.43
C THR A 224 -4.45 10.90 -26.61
N GLU A 225 -5.19 11.01 -27.72
CA GLU A 225 -4.81 11.78 -28.90
C GLU A 225 -4.54 13.27 -28.57
N GLU A 226 -5.33 13.88 -27.68
CA GLU A 226 -5.14 15.27 -27.23
C GLU A 226 -4.10 15.37 -26.11
N MET A 227 -3.96 14.33 -25.28
CA MET A 227 -2.98 14.30 -24.19
C MET A 227 -1.54 14.24 -24.71
N PHE A 228 -1.31 13.42 -25.73
CA PHE A 228 0.02 13.10 -26.22
C PHE A 228 0.40 13.78 -27.53
N THR A 229 -0.36 14.79 -27.97
CA THR A 229 0.05 15.62 -29.12
C THR A 229 1.24 16.48 -28.74
N GLY A 230 2.36 16.36 -29.47
CA GLY A 230 3.56 17.18 -29.29
C GLY A 230 4.67 16.85 -30.28
N TYR A 231 5.63 17.76 -30.44
CA TYR A 231 6.73 17.61 -31.41
C TYR A 231 7.94 16.86 -30.84
N ARG A 232 8.03 16.72 -29.52
CA ARG A 232 9.15 16.04 -28.84
C ARG A 232 8.69 15.33 -27.58
N HIS A 233 9.16 14.10 -27.41
CA HIS A 233 8.70 13.18 -26.38
C HIS A 233 9.86 12.53 -25.61
N LEU A 234 9.63 12.31 -24.32
CA LEU A 234 10.40 11.37 -23.51
C LEU A 234 9.44 10.36 -22.89
N VAL A 235 9.68 9.08 -23.16
CA VAL A 235 8.90 7.96 -22.62
C VAL A 235 9.80 7.15 -21.69
N VAL A 236 9.43 7.07 -20.42
CA VAL A 236 10.05 6.15 -19.45
C VAL A 236 8.99 5.14 -19.05
N SER A 237 9.21 3.87 -19.34
CA SER A 237 8.26 2.81 -19.00
C SER A 237 8.97 1.47 -18.93
N PRO A 238 8.78 0.66 -17.87
CA PRO A 238 9.42 -0.64 -17.77
C PRO A 238 8.85 -1.68 -18.72
N PHE A 239 7.58 -1.52 -19.10
CA PHE A 239 6.91 -2.38 -20.07
C PHE A 239 6.41 -1.55 -21.24
N ILE A 240 6.63 -2.02 -22.46
CA ILE A 240 6.26 -1.28 -23.67
C ILE A 240 5.64 -2.24 -24.69
N SER A 241 4.76 -1.71 -25.54
CA SER A 241 4.28 -2.44 -26.72
C SER A 241 4.18 -1.49 -27.92
N PRO A 242 4.28 -1.99 -29.16
CA PRO A 242 4.13 -1.15 -30.36
C PRO A 242 2.85 -0.30 -30.35
N GLN A 243 1.73 -0.91 -29.97
CA GLN A 243 0.42 -0.24 -29.89
C GLN A 243 0.37 0.80 -28.76
N GLY A 244 1.03 0.54 -27.62
CA GLY A 244 1.13 1.51 -26.53
C GLY A 244 2.00 2.70 -26.93
N MET A 245 3.11 2.45 -27.61
CA MET A 245 3.98 3.50 -28.16
C MET A 245 3.23 4.40 -29.16
N ALA A 246 2.44 3.81 -30.06
CA ALA A 246 1.59 4.58 -30.97
C ALA A 246 0.60 5.50 -30.24
N ILE A 247 0.04 5.06 -29.10
CA ILE A 247 -0.85 5.89 -28.28
C ILE A 247 -0.09 7.08 -27.65
N VAL A 248 1.08 6.83 -27.06
CA VAL A 248 1.84 7.86 -26.34
C VAL A 248 2.61 8.81 -27.25
N LEU A 249 2.77 8.49 -28.54
CA LEU A 249 3.34 9.40 -29.54
C LEU A 249 2.29 10.22 -30.29
N GLY A 250 1.01 9.82 -30.22
CA GLY A 250 -0.07 10.47 -30.94
C GLY A 250 0.09 10.39 -32.47
N GLU A 251 -0.64 11.22 -33.21
CA GLU A 251 -0.66 11.21 -34.68
C GLU A 251 0.45 12.06 -35.33
N SER A 252 1.49 12.46 -34.59
CA SER A 252 2.51 13.40 -35.11
C SER A 252 3.63 12.68 -35.87
N ASN A 253 3.69 12.90 -37.19
CA ASN A 253 4.61 12.22 -38.11
C ASN A 253 6.10 12.61 -37.96
N ASP A 254 6.43 13.76 -37.35
CA ASP A 254 7.80 14.27 -37.21
C ASP A 254 8.25 14.34 -35.73
N THR A 255 7.73 13.45 -34.89
CA THR A 255 7.98 13.47 -33.45
C THR A 255 9.37 12.91 -33.12
N VAL A 256 10.21 13.71 -32.47
CA VAL A 256 11.48 13.22 -31.91
C VAL A 256 11.19 12.54 -30.57
N VAL A 257 11.55 11.26 -30.42
CA VAL A 257 11.32 10.49 -29.20
C VAL A 257 12.62 9.92 -28.62
N SER A 258 12.73 10.00 -27.30
CA SER A 258 13.67 9.21 -26.50
C SER A 258 12.92 8.26 -25.57
N ILE A 259 13.35 7.00 -25.51
CA ILE A 259 12.67 5.91 -24.80
C ILE A 259 13.62 5.32 -23.77
N ILE A 260 13.17 5.20 -22.53
CA ILE A 260 13.90 4.54 -21.44
C ILE A 260 13.05 3.34 -20.98
N SER A 261 13.59 2.14 -21.12
CA SER A 261 12.90 0.89 -20.74
C SER A 261 13.90 -0.11 -20.14
N ARG A 262 13.39 -1.28 -19.72
CA ARG A 262 14.23 -2.41 -19.30
C ARG A 262 14.84 -3.08 -20.53
N GLY A 263 16.13 -3.43 -20.45
CA GLY A 263 16.80 -4.17 -21.52
C GLY A 263 16.11 -5.49 -21.84
N ASP A 264 15.73 -6.26 -20.81
CA ASP A 264 15.08 -7.57 -20.98
C ASP A 264 13.68 -7.49 -21.57
N GLU A 265 13.04 -6.32 -21.50
CA GLU A 265 11.77 -6.04 -22.16
C GLU A 265 11.99 -5.59 -23.61
N LEU A 266 12.96 -4.72 -23.85
CA LEU A 266 13.34 -4.29 -25.20
C LEU A 266 13.81 -5.47 -26.06
N ASP A 267 14.53 -6.43 -25.47
CA ASP A 267 15.00 -7.66 -26.12
C ASP A 267 13.84 -8.51 -26.69
N ARG A 268 12.61 -8.32 -26.20
CA ARG A 268 11.41 -9.05 -26.66
C ARG A 268 10.64 -8.31 -27.74
N GLN A 269 10.94 -7.03 -27.96
CA GLN A 269 10.22 -6.22 -28.93
C GLN A 269 10.84 -6.39 -30.32
N PRO A 270 10.02 -6.58 -31.36
CA PRO A 270 10.49 -6.55 -32.74
C PRO A 270 10.83 -5.10 -33.14
N GLN A 271 12.10 -4.85 -33.46
CA GLN A 271 12.62 -3.50 -33.76
C GLN A 271 11.84 -2.81 -34.90
N ASP A 272 11.39 -3.55 -35.91
CA ASP A 272 10.64 -3.05 -37.06
C ASP A 272 9.23 -2.55 -36.73
N GLN A 273 8.69 -2.91 -35.55
CA GLN A 273 7.39 -2.43 -35.07
C GLN A 273 7.52 -1.29 -34.05
N MET A 274 8.75 -0.98 -33.62
CA MET A 274 9.02 0.07 -32.66
C MET A 274 9.27 1.40 -33.38
N PRO A 275 8.87 2.56 -32.80
CA PRO A 275 9.07 3.86 -33.41
C PRO A 275 10.56 4.17 -33.58
N GLU A 276 10.90 4.93 -34.63
CA GLU A 276 12.24 5.48 -34.79
C GLU A 276 12.54 6.48 -33.66
N GLY A 277 13.71 6.34 -33.03
CA GLY A 277 14.09 7.17 -31.89
C GLY A 277 15.31 6.62 -31.17
N THR A 278 15.69 7.27 -30.08
CA THR A 278 16.83 6.83 -29.26
C THR A 278 16.34 6.02 -28.07
N TYR A 279 16.92 4.83 -27.89
CA TYR A 279 16.57 3.90 -26.83
C TYR A 279 17.64 3.90 -25.76
N TYR A 280 17.23 3.83 -24.50
CA TYR A 280 18.10 3.78 -23.35
C TYR A 280 17.64 2.70 -22.37
N GLN A 281 18.60 2.17 -21.63
CA GLN A 281 18.37 1.35 -20.44
C GLN A 281 19.17 1.90 -19.26
N ILE A 282 18.72 1.60 -18.03
CA ILE A 282 19.50 1.92 -16.84
C ILE A 282 20.79 1.09 -16.88
N SER A 283 21.93 1.76 -16.74
CA SER A 283 23.22 1.07 -16.72
C SER A 283 23.32 0.18 -15.49
N PRO A 284 23.67 -1.12 -15.62
CA PRO A 284 23.87 -2.01 -14.48
C PRO A 284 24.91 -1.49 -13.47
N LEU A 285 25.84 -0.64 -13.93
CA LEU A 285 26.91 -0.06 -13.10
C LEU A 285 26.48 1.19 -12.31
N ALA A 286 25.28 1.73 -12.55
CA ALA A 286 24.83 2.99 -11.94
C ALA A 286 24.72 2.90 -10.40
N ASN A 287 24.44 1.72 -9.85
CA ASN A 287 24.29 1.52 -8.40
C ASN A 287 25.60 1.15 -7.67
N LEU A 288 26.67 0.81 -8.39
CA LEU A 288 27.98 0.50 -7.76
C LEU A 288 28.67 1.74 -7.19
N LYS A 289 28.25 2.95 -7.60
CA LYS A 289 28.83 4.21 -7.13
C LYS A 289 28.25 4.73 -5.81
N GLY A 290 27.18 4.11 -5.29
CA GLY A 290 26.45 4.59 -4.10
C GLY A 290 26.67 3.79 -2.80
N ASP A 291 27.15 2.55 -2.89
CA ASP A 291 27.19 1.60 -1.76
C ASP A 291 28.63 1.12 -1.44
N GLU A 292 29.60 2.03 -1.27
CA GLU A 292 30.96 1.67 -0.79
C GLU A 292 31.00 1.24 0.70
N GLU A 293 29.88 1.24 1.43
CA GLU A 293 29.82 0.76 2.81
C GLU A 293 28.63 -0.20 3.09
N ARG A 294 28.69 -1.44 2.60
CA ARG A 294 28.29 -2.65 3.37
C ARG A 294 28.46 -3.96 2.59
N SER A 295 29.43 -4.75 3.06
CA SER A 295 29.46 -6.22 3.19
C SER A 295 29.09 -7.14 2.00
N GLU A 296 30.05 -8.01 1.67
CA GLU A 296 29.97 -9.19 0.81
C GLU A 296 28.75 -10.09 1.14
N VAL A 297 27.65 -9.96 0.38
CA VAL A 297 26.53 -10.91 0.40
C VAL A 297 26.04 -11.20 -1.03
N SER A 298 26.52 -12.34 -1.54
CA SER A 298 25.96 -13.20 -2.61
C SER A 298 25.36 -12.57 -3.87
N ILE A 299 25.84 -13.08 -5.01
CA ILE A 299 25.50 -12.85 -6.43
C ILE A 299 23.98 -12.93 -6.78
N GLN A 300 23.08 -13.22 -5.82
CA GLN A 300 21.63 -13.15 -6.00
C GLN A 300 21.03 -11.76 -5.69
N THR A 301 21.74 -10.91 -4.92
CA THR A 301 21.29 -9.55 -4.57
C THR A 301 21.48 -8.55 -5.73
N GLU A 302 22.39 -8.86 -6.68
CA GLU A 302 22.70 -8.02 -7.84
C GLU A 302 21.53 -7.89 -8.84
N GLN A 303 20.56 -8.82 -8.84
CA GLN A 303 19.38 -8.73 -9.71
C GLN A 303 18.25 -7.85 -9.16
N MET A 304 18.31 -7.40 -7.90
CA MET A 304 17.25 -6.59 -7.27
C MET A 304 17.62 -5.11 -7.06
N LEU A 305 18.86 -4.72 -7.38
CA LEU A 305 19.38 -3.36 -7.24
C LEU A 305 19.66 -2.78 -8.63
N GLY A 306 18.62 -2.28 -9.33
CA GLY A 306 18.81 -1.63 -10.63
C GLY A 306 17.66 -1.73 -11.63
N ASP A 307 16.52 -2.28 -11.22
CA ASP A 307 15.38 -2.42 -12.12
C ASP A 307 14.59 -1.10 -12.25
N LEU A 308 13.98 -0.88 -13.41
CA LEU A 308 13.20 0.32 -13.73
C LEU A 308 11.75 0.09 -13.32
N HIS A 309 11.17 0.99 -12.52
CA HIS A 309 9.74 1.01 -12.20
C HIS A 309 9.06 2.35 -12.47
N ALA A 310 9.83 3.38 -12.81
CA ALA A 310 9.33 4.69 -13.19
C ALA A 310 8.49 4.66 -14.46
N LYS A 311 7.41 5.44 -14.46
CA LYS A 311 6.49 5.62 -15.58
C LYS A 311 6.28 7.11 -15.78
N LEU A 312 6.81 7.62 -16.87
CA LEU A 312 6.88 9.05 -17.18
C LEU A 312 6.62 9.25 -18.67
N PHE A 313 5.74 10.19 -19.00
CA PHE A 313 5.60 10.69 -20.36
C PHE A 313 5.80 12.21 -20.34
N VAL A 314 6.74 12.71 -21.13
CA VAL A 314 6.96 14.16 -21.32
C VAL A 314 6.60 14.50 -22.75
N VAL A 315 5.75 15.50 -22.92
CA VAL A 315 5.26 15.95 -24.23
C VAL A 315 5.48 17.45 -24.36
N GLU A 316 6.29 17.87 -25.33
CA GLU A 316 6.53 19.29 -25.60
C GLU A 316 5.62 19.84 -26.70
N THR A 317 4.99 20.98 -26.41
CA THR A 317 4.14 21.74 -27.33
C THR A 317 4.36 23.24 -27.14
N ASN A 318 4.69 23.98 -28.20
CA ASN A 318 4.77 25.45 -28.17
C ASN A 318 5.55 26.04 -26.96
N ARG A 319 6.75 25.49 -26.67
CA ARG A 319 7.61 25.86 -25.51
C ARG A 319 7.00 25.56 -24.12
N ARG A 320 5.88 24.84 -24.06
CA ARG A 320 5.35 24.22 -22.84
C ARG A 320 5.69 22.72 -22.84
N ALA A 321 5.83 22.16 -21.66
CA ALA A 321 5.92 20.73 -21.45
C ALA A 321 4.76 20.26 -20.56
N ARG A 322 4.18 19.13 -20.94
CA ARG A 322 3.22 18.35 -20.13
C ARG A 322 3.93 17.10 -19.69
N VAL A 323 3.94 16.84 -18.39
CA VAL A 323 4.62 15.70 -17.77
C VAL A 323 3.57 14.85 -17.06
N TYR A 324 3.51 13.58 -17.43
CA TYR A 324 2.57 12.61 -16.88
C TYR A 324 3.33 11.59 -16.05
N VAL A 325 2.94 11.44 -14.78
CA VAL A 325 3.52 10.45 -13.85
C VAL A 325 2.38 9.62 -13.26
N GLY A 326 2.59 8.32 -13.10
CA GLY A 326 1.66 7.46 -12.39
C GLY A 326 1.85 6.00 -12.71
N SER A 327 0.75 5.26 -12.88
CA SER A 327 0.79 3.80 -12.93
C SER A 327 0.84 3.18 -14.33
N ALA A 328 0.51 3.95 -15.37
CA ALA A 328 0.37 3.46 -16.73
C ALA A 328 1.72 3.18 -17.41
N ASN A 329 1.88 1.97 -17.94
CA ASN A 329 2.98 1.63 -18.84
C ASN A 329 2.66 2.11 -20.27
N ALA A 330 3.68 2.18 -21.13
CA ALA A 330 3.52 2.43 -22.57
C ALA A 330 3.02 1.17 -23.32
N THR A 331 1.93 0.58 -22.84
CA THR A 331 1.28 -0.60 -23.43
C THR A 331 -0.15 -0.30 -23.82
N GLU A 332 -0.71 -1.05 -24.77
CA GLU A 332 -2.11 -0.86 -25.19
C GLU A 332 -3.10 -1.03 -24.03
N THR A 333 -2.87 -2.05 -23.20
CA THR A 333 -3.76 -2.39 -22.09
C THR A 333 -3.83 -1.29 -21.04
N ALA A 334 -2.75 -0.54 -20.81
CA ALA A 334 -2.74 0.57 -19.86
C ALA A 334 -3.77 1.67 -20.21
N PHE A 335 -3.95 1.98 -21.50
CA PHE A 335 -4.84 3.05 -21.93
C PHE A 335 -6.22 2.56 -22.38
N ASN A 336 -6.36 1.29 -22.79
CA ASN A 336 -7.59 0.73 -23.39
C ASN A 336 -8.27 -0.36 -22.54
N GLY A 337 -7.71 -0.72 -21.39
CA GLY A 337 -8.18 -1.89 -20.64
C GLY A 337 -8.09 -1.78 -19.13
N ASN A 338 -6.89 -1.54 -18.62
CA ASN A 338 -6.60 -1.46 -17.19
C ASN A 338 -7.31 -0.29 -16.53
N VAL A 339 -7.50 -0.40 -15.22
CA VAL A 339 -7.69 0.78 -14.37
C VAL A 339 -6.31 1.33 -14.04
N GLU A 340 -5.99 2.52 -14.51
CA GLU A 340 -4.72 3.22 -14.29
C GLU A 340 -4.98 4.63 -13.77
N PHE A 341 -3.95 5.29 -13.24
CA PHE A 341 -4.03 6.67 -12.81
C PHE A 341 -2.77 7.44 -13.22
N LEU A 342 -2.95 8.57 -13.90
CA LEU A 342 -1.89 9.51 -14.23
C LEU A 342 -2.17 10.88 -13.60
N CYS A 343 -1.12 11.50 -13.09
CA CYS A 343 -1.10 12.92 -12.73
C CYS A 343 -0.33 13.67 -13.81
N GLU A 344 -0.97 14.68 -14.39
CA GLU A 344 -0.36 15.60 -15.33
C GLU A 344 0.05 16.87 -14.59
N ILE A 345 1.30 17.29 -14.77
CA ILE A 345 1.79 18.62 -14.42
C ILE A 345 2.23 19.34 -15.70
N SER A 346 2.02 20.65 -15.77
CA SER A 346 2.48 21.44 -16.93
C SER A 346 3.24 22.70 -16.52
N GLY A 347 4.17 23.12 -17.38
CA GLY A 347 5.10 24.21 -17.13
C GLY A 347 5.91 24.58 -18.38
N GLY A 348 6.97 25.36 -18.19
CA GLY A 348 7.86 25.75 -19.29
C GLY A 348 8.77 24.60 -19.72
N ALA A 349 8.90 24.34 -21.03
CA ALA A 349 9.72 23.24 -21.57
C ALA A 349 11.20 23.36 -21.18
N THR A 350 11.70 24.58 -20.97
CA THR A 350 13.09 24.80 -20.51
C THR A 350 13.37 24.32 -19.09
N ARG A 351 12.33 24.10 -18.27
CA ARG A 351 12.46 23.73 -16.85
C ARG A 351 12.04 22.29 -16.58
N ILE A 352 11.01 21.81 -17.26
CA ILE A 352 10.43 20.48 -17.04
C ILE A 352 10.26 19.65 -18.33
N GLY A 353 10.82 20.12 -19.46
CA GLY A 353 10.77 19.43 -20.74
C GLY A 353 11.86 18.37 -20.91
N VAL A 354 11.98 17.85 -22.12
CA VAL A 354 12.86 16.72 -22.47
C VAL A 354 14.32 17.07 -22.24
N ASP A 355 14.80 18.24 -22.68
CA ASP A 355 16.20 18.64 -22.45
C ASP A 355 16.53 18.84 -20.98
N ALA A 356 15.58 19.36 -20.18
CA ALA A 356 15.79 19.54 -18.75
C ALA A 356 15.93 18.19 -18.01
N LEU A 357 15.37 17.11 -18.56
CA LEU A 357 15.36 15.79 -17.95
C LEU A 357 16.37 14.81 -18.56
N LEU A 358 16.71 14.94 -19.83
CA LEU A 358 17.57 13.99 -20.55
C LEU A 358 18.72 14.65 -21.34
N GLY A 359 18.78 15.99 -21.36
CA GLY A 359 19.85 16.72 -22.06
C GLY A 359 21.24 16.46 -21.47
N GLU A 360 22.26 16.94 -22.18
CA GLU A 360 23.65 16.87 -21.70
C GLU A 360 23.80 17.51 -20.32
N GLY A 361 24.42 16.80 -19.38
CA GLY A 361 24.57 17.23 -17.98
C GLY A 361 23.34 17.00 -17.09
N SER A 362 22.27 16.37 -17.61
CA SER A 362 21.18 15.90 -16.75
C SER A 362 21.65 14.71 -15.90
N PRO A 363 21.38 14.71 -14.57
CA PRO A 363 21.71 13.57 -13.70
C PRO A 363 21.08 12.25 -14.14
N LEU A 364 19.88 12.30 -14.76
CA LEU A 364 19.24 11.10 -15.28
C LEU A 364 20.03 10.50 -16.46
N ARG A 365 20.67 11.34 -17.30
CA ARG A 365 21.46 10.85 -18.44
C ARG A 365 22.71 10.08 -18.00
N GLU A 366 23.26 10.39 -16.83
CA GLU A 366 24.48 9.78 -16.28
C GLU A 366 24.30 8.31 -15.89
N ILE A 367 23.07 7.89 -15.58
CA ILE A 367 22.74 6.51 -15.19
C ILE A 367 22.19 5.68 -16.37
N LEU A 368 22.20 6.24 -17.58
CA LEU A 368 21.63 5.60 -18.77
C LEU A 368 22.71 5.25 -19.80
N GLU A 369 22.56 4.08 -20.39
CA GLU A 369 23.31 3.66 -21.57
C GLU A 369 22.38 3.53 -22.77
N GLU A 370 22.88 3.84 -23.96
CA GLU A 370 22.12 3.69 -25.19
C GLU A 370 21.94 2.20 -25.52
N TYR A 371 20.71 1.81 -25.80
CA TYR A 371 20.34 0.43 -26.05
C TYR A 371 20.32 0.14 -27.55
N SER A 372 20.80 -1.05 -27.92
CA SER A 372 20.75 -1.57 -29.28
C SER A 372 20.00 -2.90 -29.30
N PHE A 373 19.04 -3.02 -30.21
CA PHE A 373 18.20 -4.22 -30.33
C PHE A 373 19.02 -5.45 -30.76
N PRO A 374 18.70 -6.64 -30.24
CA PRO A 374 19.24 -7.89 -30.76
C PRO A 374 18.68 -8.20 -32.15
N GLU A 375 19.37 -9.05 -32.91
CA GLU A 375 18.94 -9.46 -34.28
C GLU A 375 17.59 -10.17 -34.31
N ALA A 376 17.23 -10.87 -33.23
CA ALA A 376 15.97 -11.58 -33.10
C ALA A 376 15.40 -11.41 -31.69
N PRO A 377 14.07 -11.26 -31.53
CA PRO A 377 13.44 -11.17 -30.23
C PRO A 377 13.68 -12.42 -29.37
N ALA A 378 13.99 -12.22 -28.10
CA ALA A 378 14.16 -13.32 -27.15
C ALA A 378 12.84 -14.04 -26.88
N GLN A 379 12.81 -15.37 -27.04
CA GLN A 379 11.68 -16.21 -26.66
C GLN A 379 12.01 -17.05 -25.42
N ASP A 380 11.11 -17.04 -24.44
CA ASP A 380 11.21 -17.84 -23.22
C ASP A 380 9.86 -18.54 -22.95
N PRO A 381 9.67 -19.78 -23.43
CA PRO A 381 8.43 -20.52 -23.25
C PRO A 381 8.04 -20.68 -21.78
N LYS A 382 9.01 -20.82 -20.87
CA LYS A 382 8.76 -20.96 -19.44
C LYS A 382 8.20 -19.66 -18.84
N LYS A 383 8.71 -18.50 -19.25
CA LYS A 383 8.11 -17.20 -18.88
C LYS A 383 6.70 -17.02 -19.44
N ASN A 384 6.45 -17.46 -20.68
CA ASN A 384 5.11 -17.41 -21.29
C ASN A 384 4.09 -18.28 -20.53
N LEU A 385 4.50 -19.49 -20.12
CA LEU A 385 3.70 -20.35 -19.24
C LEU A 385 3.46 -19.66 -17.89
N ALA A 386 4.49 -19.09 -17.26
CA ALA A 386 4.37 -18.38 -15.99
C ALA A 386 3.38 -17.21 -16.06
N HIS A 387 3.40 -16.43 -17.15
CA HIS A 387 2.46 -15.33 -17.36
C HIS A 387 1.03 -15.84 -17.56
N SER A 388 0.85 -16.98 -18.24
CA SER A 388 -0.46 -17.61 -18.40
C SER A 388 -1.02 -18.14 -17.08
N VAL A 389 -0.19 -18.76 -16.24
CA VAL A 389 -0.56 -19.22 -14.89
C VAL A 389 -0.94 -18.04 -14.00
N GLU A 390 -0.16 -16.95 -14.05
CA GLU A 390 -0.42 -15.73 -13.29
C GLU A 390 -1.75 -15.08 -13.73
N ALA A 391 -1.98 -14.97 -15.04
CA ALA A 391 -3.24 -14.44 -15.59
C ALA A 391 -4.46 -15.26 -15.16
N TYR A 392 -4.33 -16.59 -15.07
CA TYR A 392 -5.37 -17.48 -14.57
C TYR A 392 -5.63 -17.27 -13.07
N LEU A 393 -4.58 -17.14 -12.25
CA LEU A 393 -4.75 -16.87 -10.82
C LEU A 393 -5.42 -15.51 -10.57
N PHE A 394 -5.16 -14.48 -11.38
CA PHE A 394 -5.87 -13.21 -11.29
C PHE A 394 -7.37 -13.32 -11.61
N ASP A 395 -7.77 -14.22 -12.52
CA ASP A 395 -9.19 -14.51 -12.76
C ASP A 395 -9.83 -15.16 -11.54
N LEU A 396 -9.17 -16.22 -11.04
CA LEU A 396 -9.64 -16.97 -9.88
C LEU A 396 -9.75 -16.08 -8.64
N ALA A 397 -8.78 -15.20 -8.43
CA ALA A 397 -8.75 -14.30 -7.29
C ALA A 397 -9.86 -13.24 -7.30
N GLY A 398 -10.45 -12.96 -8.47
CA GLY A 398 -11.61 -12.08 -8.59
C GLY A 398 -12.92 -12.69 -8.09
N MET A 399 -12.96 -14.00 -7.81
CA MET A 399 -14.12 -14.67 -7.22
C MET A 399 -14.33 -14.26 -5.76
N ARG A 400 -15.59 -14.36 -5.30
CA ARG A 400 -15.92 -14.22 -3.89
C ARG A 400 -15.68 -15.54 -3.18
N PHE A 401 -14.80 -15.51 -2.17
CA PHE A 401 -14.56 -16.60 -1.25
C PHE A 401 -15.15 -16.25 0.10
N ARG A 402 -15.72 -17.23 0.78
CA ARG A 402 -16.27 -17.09 2.13
C ARG A 402 -15.64 -18.12 3.04
N ALA A 403 -15.12 -17.68 4.19
CA ALA A 403 -14.56 -18.51 5.24
C ALA A 403 -15.52 -18.53 6.43
N ASP A 404 -16.30 -19.60 6.58
CA ASP A 404 -17.19 -19.79 7.72
C ASP A 404 -16.42 -20.45 8.87
N ALA A 405 -16.16 -19.70 9.93
CA ALA A 405 -15.55 -20.19 11.14
C ALA A 405 -16.61 -20.68 12.15
N ARG A 406 -16.52 -21.94 12.55
CA ARG A 406 -17.45 -22.58 13.51
C ARG A 406 -16.66 -23.32 14.57
N GLY A 407 -17.05 -23.19 15.83
CA GLY A 407 -16.28 -23.79 16.91
C GLY A 407 -16.80 -23.48 18.29
N THR A 408 -16.08 -24.02 19.27
CA THR A 408 -16.16 -23.62 20.68
C THR A 408 -14.98 -22.69 20.99
N ALA A 409 -14.91 -22.16 22.22
CA ALA A 409 -13.87 -21.21 22.63
C ALA A 409 -12.44 -21.67 22.28
N ASP A 410 -12.14 -22.96 22.42
CA ASP A 410 -10.78 -23.49 22.31
C ASP A 410 -10.43 -24.08 20.93
N ALA A 411 -11.42 -24.32 20.06
CA ALA A 411 -11.21 -25.02 18.80
C ALA A 411 -12.21 -24.59 17.73
N TRP A 412 -11.70 -24.00 16.65
CA TRP A 412 -12.47 -23.48 15.52
C TRP A 412 -12.11 -24.20 14.24
N SER A 413 -13.08 -24.79 13.55
CA SER A 413 -12.92 -25.23 12.17
C SER A 413 -13.30 -24.10 11.21
N VAL A 414 -12.62 -24.05 10.07
CA VAL A 414 -12.88 -23.08 9.02
C VAL A 414 -13.28 -23.83 7.76
N HIS A 415 -14.47 -23.50 7.24
CA HIS A 415 -14.97 -24.02 5.98
C HIS A 415 -14.94 -22.92 4.92
N VAL A 416 -14.15 -23.10 3.87
CA VAL A 416 -14.00 -22.13 2.79
C VAL A 416 -14.82 -22.54 1.59
N THR A 417 -15.63 -21.61 1.10
CA THR A 417 -16.53 -21.77 -0.05
C THR A 417 -16.32 -20.66 -1.08
N SER A 418 -16.89 -20.83 -2.27
CA SER A 418 -16.90 -19.80 -3.32
C SER A 418 -18.29 -19.63 -3.92
N ASP A 419 -18.57 -18.41 -4.41
CA ASP A 419 -19.85 -18.09 -5.06
C ASP A 419 -19.93 -18.63 -6.51
N ASP A 420 -18.79 -18.88 -7.13
CA ASP A 420 -18.65 -19.37 -8.50
C ASP A 420 -17.86 -20.70 -8.54
N PRO A 421 -18.08 -21.56 -9.55
CA PRO A 421 -17.28 -22.75 -9.75
C PRO A 421 -15.87 -22.39 -10.24
N VAL A 422 -14.87 -23.18 -9.82
CA VAL A 422 -13.47 -22.99 -10.21
C VAL A 422 -13.33 -23.14 -11.74
N PRO A 423 -12.86 -22.11 -12.47
CA PRO A 423 -12.75 -22.15 -13.92
C PRO A 423 -11.64 -23.09 -14.38
N MET A 424 -11.83 -23.76 -15.52
CA MET A 424 -10.78 -24.56 -16.15
C MET A 424 -9.78 -23.65 -16.90
N PRO A 425 -8.45 -23.80 -16.74
CA PRO A 425 -7.48 -23.08 -17.56
C PRO A 425 -7.56 -23.50 -19.03
N ALA A 426 -7.50 -22.53 -19.95
CA ALA A 426 -7.63 -22.79 -21.38
C ALA A 426 -6.30 -23.11 -22.09
N LYS A 427 -5.16 -22.74 -21.48
CA LYS A 427 -3.84 -22.69 -22.15
C LYS A 427 -2.81 -23.70 -21.63
N PHE A 428 -3.08 -24.34 -20.50
CA PHE A 428 -2.14 -25.23 -19.81
C PHE A 428 -2.90 -26.20 -18.90
N ASP A 429 -2.26 -27.32 -18.56
CA ASP A 429 -2.77 -28.25 -17.56
C ASP A 429 -2.45 -27.72 -16.17
N ALA A 430 -3.36 -27.82 -15.21
CA ALA A 430 -3.15 -27.27 -13.88
C ALA A 430 -3.57 -28.18 -12.74
N GLU A 431 -2.87 -28.04 -11.62
CA GLU A 431 -3.38 -28.42 -10.30
C GLU A 431 -3.55 -27.17 -9.45
N LEU A 432 -4.67 -27.09 -8.73
CA LEU A 432 -5.02 -25.93 -7.93
C LEU A 432 -5.22 -26.33 -6.47
N PHE A 433 -4.71 -25.50 -5.57
CA PHE A 433 -4.80 -25.70 -4.13
C PHE A 433 -5.22 -24.41 -3.41
N ILE A 434 -5.83 -24.58 -2.24
CA ILE A 434 -6.16 -23.51 -1.31
C ILE A 434 -5.72 -23.86 0.12
N SER A 435 -5.17 -22.89 0.85
CA SER A 435 -4.84 -23.03 2.28
C SER A 435 -4.98 -21.70 3.02
N PRO A 436 -5.29 -21.69 4.34
CA PRO A 436 -5.08 -20.50 5.16
C PRO A 436 -3.63 -20.06 5.06
N LEU A 437 -3.37 -18.77 4.91
CA LEU A 437 -2.02 -18.24 4.66
C LEU A 437 -1.04 -18.54 5.81
N ASN A 438 -1.55 -18.66 7.03
CA ASN A 438 -0.76 -19.01 8.22
C ASN A 438 -0.55 -20.52 8.43
N ARG A 439 -0.95 -21.36 7.47
CA ARG A 439 -0.83 -22.82 7.56
C ARG A 439 -0.26 -23.43 6.29
N THR A 440 0.29 -24.63 6.44
CA THR A 440 0.83 -25.45 5.35
C THR A 440 -0.17 -26.50 4.84
N ASP A 441 -1.32 -26.66 5.50
CA ASP A 441 -2.37 -27.60 5.09
C ASP A 441 -3.09 -27.07 3.85
N ARG A 442 -2.73 -27.59 2.68
CA ARG A 442 -3.34 -27.26 1.39
C ARG A 442 -4.39 -28.28 0.97
N LYS A 443 -5.57 -27.81 0.57
CA LYS A 443 -6.65 -28.63 -0.01
C LYS A 443 -6.66 -28.45 -1.52
N ARG A 444 -6.80 -29.57 -2.24
CA ARG A 444 -6.90 -29.56 -3.70
C ARG A 444 -8.29 -29.07 -4.12
N LEU A 445 -8.35 -28.21 -5.13
CA LEU A 445 -9.57 -27.72 -5.74
C LEU A 445 -9.87 -28.49 -7.04
N ALA A 446 -11.16 -28.76 -7.28
CA ALA A 446 -11.64 -29.41 -8.49
C ALA A 446 -12.21 -28.38 -9.48
N PHE A 447 -11.74 -28.41 -10.73
CA PHE A 447 -12.28 -27.55 -11.79
C PHE A 447 -13.75 -27.88 -12.08
N GLY A 448 -14.54 -26.86 -12.37
CA GLY A 448 -15.98 -26.96 -12.63
C GLY A 448 -16.84 -27.18 -11.38
N GLN A 449 -16.24 -27.21 -10.19
CA GLN A 449 -16.94 -27.33 -8.92
C GLN A 449 -16.77 -26.08 -8.08
N TYR A 450 -17.74 -25.81 -7.21
CA TYR A 450 -17.61 -24.79 -6.17
C TYR A 450 -16.53 -25.20 -5.18
N VAL A 451 -15.82 -24.22 -4.62
CA VAL A 451 -14.87 -24.47 -3.54
C VAL A 451 -15.64 -24.97 -2.32
N ALA A 452 -15.14 -26.03 -1.70
CA ALA A 452 -15.63 -26.59 -0.45
C ALA A 452 -14.45 -27.23 0.29
N ALA A 453 -13.64 -26.39 0.94
CA ALA A 453 -12.43 -26.81 1.64
C ALA A 453 -12.63 -26.70 3.16
N GLU A 454 -12.51 -27.82 3.87
CA GLU A 454 -12.57 -27.87 5.33
C GLU A 454 -11.16 -28.01 5.91
N PHE A 455 -10.82 -27.13 6.85
CA PHE A 455 -9.53 -27.12 7.53
C PHE A 455 -9.66 -27.63 8.97
N ALA A 456 -8.61 -28.29 9.44
CA ALA A 456 -8.55 -28.82 10.79
C ALA A 456 -8.74 -27.71 11.85
N PRO A 457 -9.25 -28.06 13.05
CA PRO A 457 -9.45 -27.08 14.11
C PRO A 457 -8.19 -26.26 14.43
N MET A 458 -8.40 -24.99 14.76
CA MET A 458 -7.36 -24.02 15.11
C MET A 458 -7.79 -23.14 16.28
N ALA A 459 -6.83 -22.46 16.90
CA ALA A 459 -7.13 -21.47 17.93
C ALA A 459 -7.85 -20.25 17.32
N GLY A 460 -8.64 -19.53 18.13
CA GLY A 460 -9.40 -18.37 17.68
C GLY A 460 -8.54 -17.32 16.96
N ALA A 461 -7.46 -16.90 17.59
CA ALA A 461 -6.47 -15.98 17.01
C ALA A 461 -5.72 -16.50 15.76
N ASP A 462 -5.79 -17.79 15.42
CA ASP A 462 -5.19 -18.33 14.19
C ASP A 462 -6.18 -18.28 13.00
N ILE A 463 -7.44 -17.91 13.24
CA ILE A 463 -8.41 -17.74 12.16
C ILE A 463 -8.03 -16.50 11.36
N THR A 464 -7.91 -16.67 10.05
CA THR A 464 -7.55 -15.61 9.12
C THR A 464 -8.45 -15.64 7.88
N PRO A 465 -8.86 -14.48 7.34
CA PRO A 465 -9.51 -14.40 6.04
C PRO A 465 -8.53 -14.56 4.88
N PHE A 466 -7.21 -14.50 5.12
CA PHE A 466 -6.22 -14.60 4.05
C PHE A 466 -5.98 -16.06 3.66
N MET A 467 -6.32 -16.37 2.41
CA MET A 467 -6.17 -17.68 1.78
C MET A 467 -5.10 -17.61 0.69
N ALA A 468 -4.18 -18.57 0.68
CA ALA A 468 -3.24 -18.77 -0.40
C ALA A 468 -3.87 -19.65 -1.48
N LEU A 469 -3.87 -19.17 -2.72
CA LEU A 469 -4.23 -19.90 -3.93
C LEU A 469 -2.94 -20.29 -4.66
N THR A 470 -2.68 -21.58 -4.77
CA THR A 470 -1.47 -22.11 -5.42
C THR A 470 -1.86 -22.86 -6.68
N CYS A 471 -1.30 -22.46 -7.82
CA CYS A 471 -1.48 -23.14 -9.10
C CYS A 471 -0.16 -23.70 -9.58
N VAL A 472 -0.14 -25.01 -9.86
CA VAL A 472 0.95 -25.71 -10.54
C VAL A 472 0.51 -25.91 -11.98
N GLY A 473 1.02 -25.08 -12.89
CA GLY A 473 0.75 -25.13 -14.32
C GLY A 473 1.81 -25.91 -15.09
N ARG A 474 1.38 -26.71 -16.07
CA ARG A 474 2.23 -27.52 -16.94
C ARG A 474 1.91 -27.23 -18.40
N GLY A 475 2.96 -27.00 -19.19
CA GLY A 475 2.83 -26.68 -20.60
C GLY A 475 4.19 -26.60 -21.29
N GLU A 476 4.24 -25.82 -22.36
CA GLU A 476 5.50 -25.55 -23.06
C GLU A 476 6.48 -24.79 -22.14
N GLY A 477 7.72 -25.26 -22.04
CA GLY A 477 8.70 -24.72 -21.08
C GLY A 477 8.71 -25.40 -19.70
N GLY A 478 7.86 -26.39 -19.46
CA GLY A 478 7.91 -27.29 -18.30
C GLY A 478 6.80 -27.05 -17.27
N GLU A 479 7.17 -27.03 -16.00
CA GLU A 479 6.28 -26.80 -14.87
C GLU A 479 6.58 -25.44 -14.22
N VAL A 480 5.52 -24.72 -13.87
CA VAL A 480 5.58 -23.44 -13.14
C VAL A 480 4.58 -23.49 -11.99
N GLU A 481 5.08 -23.21 -10.79
CA GLU A 481 4.24 -22.99 -9.60
C GLU A 481 4.15 -21.49 -9.31
N LYS A 482 2.93 -21.01 -9.07
CA LYS A 482 2.64 -19.65 -8.65
C LYS A 482 1.66 -19.66 -7.49
N GLN A 483 1.83 -18.72 -6.58
CA GLN A 483 0.95 -18.51 -5.44
C GLN A 483 0.47 -17.05 -5.43
N MET A 484 -0.80 -16.85 -5.11
CA MET A 484 -1.39 -15.54 -4.83
C MET A 484 -2.19 -15.60 -3.54
N VAL A 485 -2.31 -14.48 -2.84
CA VAL A 485 -3.14 -14.38 -1.64
C VAL A 485 -4.44 -13.68 -1.98
N VAL A 486 -5.53 -14.21 -1.44
CA VAL A 486 -6.87 -13.59 -1.47
C VAL A 486 -7.41 -13.43 -0.06
N ARG A 487 -8.15 -12.35 0.18
CA ARG A 487 -8.96 -12.16 1.38
C ARG A 487 -10.38 -12.66 1.12
N ALA A 488 -10.79 -13.69 1.86
CA ALA A 488 -12.16 -14.19 1.92
C ALA A 488 -13.02 -13.35 2.88
N GLU A 489 -14.34 -13.42 2.70
CA GLU A 489 -15.30 -12.93 3.69
C GLU A 489 -15.28 -13.87 4.90
N LEU A 490 -14.75 -13.41 6.05
CA LEU A 490 -14.76 -14.18 7.28
C LEU A 490 -16.11 -14.02 7.99
N VAL A 491 -16.83 -15.13 8.16
CA VAL A 491 -18.13 -15.15 8.84
C VAL A 491 -18.04 -16.04 10.08
N GLY A 492 -18.50 -15.51 11.22
CA GLY A 492 -18.37 -16.18 12.51
C GLY A 492 -16.97 -15.98 13.11
N GLY A 493 -16.50 -16.98 13.86
CA GLY A 493 -15.29 -16.85 14.66
C GLY A 493 -15.51 -16.13 16.01
N PRO A 494 -14.48 -16.07 16.86
CA PRO A 494 -14.56 -15.37 18.14
C PRO A 494 -14.64 -13.86 17.90
N SER A 495 -15.61 -13.19 18.53
CA SER A 495 -15.75 -11.73 18.47
C SER A 495 -14.52 -10.99 18.99
N GLU A 496 -13.79 -11.59 19.93
CA GLU A 496 -12.60 -11.07 20.59
C GLU A 496 -11.30 -11.56 19.93
N ARG A 497 -11.35 -12.06 18.69
CA ARG A 497 -10.16 -12.60 17.98
C ARG A 497 -9.01 -11.59 17.93
N LEU A 498 -9.33 -10.33 17.67
CA LEU A 498 -8.33 -9.27 17.61
C LEU A 498 -7.70 -9.06 18.99
N ASP A 499 -8.50 -9.03 20.06
CA ASP A 499 -8.00 -8.91 21.43
C ASP A 499 -7.11 -10.09 21.82
N GLU A 500 -7.42 -11.31 21.37
CA GLU A 500 -6.54 -12.47 21.56
C GLU A 500 -5.19 -12.32 20.85
N ILE A 501 -5.19 -11.76 19.63
CA ILE A 501 -3.96 -11.40 18.92
C ILE A 501 -3.17 -10.37 19.73
N LEU A 502 -3.83 -9.33 20.28
CA LEU A 502 -3.19 -8.31 21.12
C LEU A 502 -2.54 -8.93 22.36
N VAL A 503 -3.29 -9.77 23.11
CA VAL A 503 -2.81 -10.41 24.35
C VAL A 503 -1.62 -11.33 24.09
N ARG A 504 -1.57 -12.03 22.95
CA ARG A 504 -0.41 -12.85 22.58
C ARG A 504 0.87 -12.03 22.41
N GLN A 505 0.76 -10.76 22.03
CA GLN A 505 1.92 -9.87 21.87
C GLN A 505 2.37 -9.23 23.19
N ILE A 506 1.43 -9.05 24.14
CA ILE A 506 1.65 -8.49 25.48
C ILE A 506 1.84 -9.65 26.46
N ASP A 507 3.04 -10.25 26.48
CA ASP A 507 3.35 -11.44 27.29
C ASP A 507 4.10 -11.15 28.59
N THR A 508 4.45 -9.88 28.88
CA THR A 508 5.13 -9.47 30.12
C THR A 508 4.53 -8.19 30.73
N PRO A 509 4.63 -7.99 32.07
CA PRO A 509 4.20 -6.75 32.72
C PRO A 509 4.85 -5.49 32.17
N GLU A 510 6.11 -5.58 31.74
CA GLU A 510 6.85 -4.45 31.15
C GLU A 510 6.25 -4.04 29.80
N LYS A 511 5.84 -5.02 28.97
CA LYS A 511 5.15 -4.74 27.71
C LYS A 511 3.77 -4.14 27.94
N PHE A 512 3.06 -4.60 28.98
CA PHE A 512 1.77 -4.03 29.37
C PHE A 512 1.90 -2.58 29.83
N LEU A 513 2.87 -2.28 30.71
CA LEU A 513 3.13 -0.91 31.16
C LEU A 513 3.55 0.01 30.02
N ARG A 514 4.41 -0.47 29.11
CA ARG A 514 4.76 0.29 27.89
C ARG A 514 3.57 0.57 27.01
N LEU A 515 2.67 -0.42 26.83
CA LEU A 515 1.44 -0.19 26.09
C LEU A 515 0.64 0.92 26.75
N LEU A 516 0.48 0.87 28.07
CA LEU A 516 -0.21 1.89 28.83
C LEU A 516 0.38 3.28 28.64
N ASP A 517 1.70 3.40 28.75
CA ASP A 517 2.41 4.67 28.57
C ASP A 517 2.22 5.22 27.15
N LEU A 518 2.17 4.36 26.13
CA LEU A 518 1.89 4.79 24.74
C LEU A 518 0.44 5.24 24.59
N LEU A 519 -0.51 4.47 25.13
CA LEU A 519 -1.95 4.78 25.06
C LEU A 519 -2.29 6.12 25.71
N LEU A 520 -1.71 6.37 26.87
CA LEU A 520 -2.03 7.53 27.70
C LEU A 520 -1.08 8.70 27.43
N GLY A 521 0.13 8.42 26.95
CA GLY A 521 1.19 9.40 26.66
C GLY A 521 1.04 10.11 25.32
N LEU A 522 0.25 9.59 24.38
CA LEU A 522 -0.08 10.21 23.07
C LEU A 522 -0.83 11.56 23.18
N GLY A 523 -0.96 12.12 24.39
CA GLY A 523 -1.59 13.40 24.62
C GLY A 523 -0.73 14.58 25.02
N GLY A 524 0.51 14.36 25.41
CA GLY A 524 1.48 15.41 25.68
C GLY A 524 2.65 15.30 24.72
N ALA A 525 3.25 16.42 24.36
CA ALA A 525 4.50 16.47 23.61
C ALA A 525 5.48 15.38 24.07
N LEU A 526 6.02 14.61 23.12
CA LEU A 526 7.15 13.71 23.34
C LEU A 526 8.27 14.50 24.01
N VAL A 527 8.42 14.36 25.32
CA VAL A 527 9.66 14.74 25.99
C VAL A 527 10.61 13.59 25.73
N PRO A 528 11.70 13.79 24.96
CA PRO A 528 12.63 12.71 24.70
C PRO A 528 13.27 12.31 26.02
N VAL A 529 13.02 11.08 26.48
CA VAL A 529 13.82 10.48 27.53
C VAL A 529 15.19 10.19 26.90
N SER A 530 16.15 11.09 27.14
CA SER A 530 17.55 10.83 26.83
C SER A 530 18.03 9.59 27.58
N MET A 531 18.08 8.46 26.88
CA MET A 531 18.84 7.29 27.32
C MET A 531 20.32 7.55 27.02
N THR A 532 20.99 8.36 27.84
CA THR A 532 22.45 8.37 27.89
C THR A 532 22.91 7.08 28.56
N GLY A 533 23.65 6.26 27.81
CA GLY A 533 24.05 4.92 28.23
C GLY A 533 24.94 4.89 29.47
N ALA A 534 24.73 3.86 30.28
CA ALA A 534 25.74 3.26 31.15
C ALA A 534 25.36 1.80 31.39
N HIS A 535 26.33 0.90 31.21
CA HIS A 535 26.24 -0.51 31.58
C HIS A 535 25.97 -0.67 33.10
N ALA A 536 24.94 -1.45 33.46
CA ALA A 536 24.76 -2.10 34.77
C ALA A 536 23.59 -3.11 34.62
N THR A 537 23.85 -4.42 34.58
CA THR A 537 23.80 -5.38 35.72
C THR A 537 22.47 -5.45 36.47
N ASP A 538 22.01 -6.70 36.57
CA ASP A 538 20.83 -7.27 37.24
C ASP A 538 20.28 -6.53 38.48
N GLY A 539 18.95 -6.36 38.53
CA GLY A 539 18.18 -6.12 39.76
C GLY A 539 17.94 -4.67 40.21
N SER A 540 16.65 -4.36 40.42
CA SER A 540 16.08 -3.19 41.11
C SER A 540 15.76 -1.96 40.24
N TRP A 541 14.49 -1.87 39.82
CA TRP A 541 13.81 -0.64 39.39
C TRP A 541 13.55 0.31 40.58
N GLY A 542 14.62 0.66 41.28
CA GLY A 542 14.63 1.72 42.26
C GLY A 542 15.21 2.98 41.61
N ASN A 543 14.33 3.87 41.17
CA ASN A 543 14.64 5.29 40.93
C ASN A 543 15.34 5.63 39.60
N ALA A 544 14.55 5.71 38.51
CA ALA A 544 14.92 6.43 37.30
C ALA A 544 13.81 7.41 36.88
N GLY A 545 14.08 8.71 37.03
CA GLY A 545 13.63 9.80 36.14
C GLY A 545 12.15 10.19 36.11
N VAL A 546 11.85 11.38 36.64
CA VAL A 546 10.58 12.11 36.67
C VAL A 546 9.93 12.26 35.27
N GLY A 547 9.04 11.31 34.93
CA GLY A 547 7.87 11.54 34.08
C GLY A 547 6.59 11.51 34.93
N PRO A 548 5.42 11.93 34.41
CA PRO A 548 4.16 11.78 35.14
C PRO A 548 3.97 10.31 35.50
N GLY A 549 3.72 10.02 36.78
CA GLY A 549 3.48 8.65 37.22
C GLY A 549 2.27 8.06 36.50
N LEU A 550 2.23 6.73 36.31
CA LEU A 550 1.14 6.01 35.63
C LEU A 550 -0.27 6.47 36.07
N LEU A 551 -0.43 6.71 37.37
CA LEU A 551 -1.67 7.24 37.97
C LEU A 551 -2.04 8.63 37.42
N GLU A 552 -1.06 9.52 37.25
CA GLU A 552 -1.26 10.86 36.69
C GLU A 552 -1.62 10.78 35.21
N LEU A 553 -1.00 9.90 34.43
CA LEU A 553 -1.36 9.65 33.03
C LEU A 553 -2.80 9.15 32.92
N VAL A 554 -3.19 8.13 33.70
CA VAL A 554 -4.56 7.60 33.73
C VAL A 554 -5.56 8.68 34.16
N ALA A 555 -5.26 9.45 35.21
CA ALA A 555 -6.13 10.51 35.70
C ALA A 555 -6.28 11.66 34.69
N ARG A 556 -5.21 12.03 33.99
CA ARG A 556 -5.24 13.05 32.93
C ARG A 556 -6.04 12.58 31.72
N SER A 557 -5.84 11.34 31.27
CA SER A 557 -6.65 10.74 30.20
C SER A 557 -8.12 10.68 30.60
N LEU A 558 -8.45 10.38 31.86
CA LEU A 558 -9.84 10.41 32.32
C LEU A 558 -10.48 11.81 32.19
N ALA A 559 -9.72 12.87 32.42
CA ALA A 559 -10.19 14.25 32.35
C ALA A 559 -10.23 14.82 30.92
N GLU A 560 -9.25 14.47 30.09
CA GLU A 560 -9.03 15.10 28.78
C GLU A 560 -9.46 14.21 27.59
N ARG A 561 -9.40 12.87 27.74
CA ARG A 561 -9.66 11.87 26.69
C ARG A 561 -10.24 10.56 27.26
N PRO A 562 -11.44 10.59 27.84
CA PRO A 562 -12.06 9.41 28.45
C PRO A 562 -12.24 8.24 27.46
N GLU A 563 -12.27 8.50 26.14
CA GLU A 563 -12.32 7.51 25.07
C GLU A 563 -11.02 6.70 24.92
N ALA A 564 -9.86 7.26 25.30
CA ALA A 564 -8.60 6.53 25.27
C ALA A 564 -8.58 5.37 26.30
N LEU A 565 -9.42 5.48 27.33
CA LEU A 565 -9.57 4.46 28.37
C LEU A 565 -10.48 3.30 27.93
N ASP A 566 -11.37 3.48 26.96
CA ASP A 566 -12.19 2.38 26.40
C ASP A 566 -11.32 1.30 25.75
N ALA A 567 -10.29 1.72 25.03
CA ALA A 567 -9.34 0.81 24.41
C ALA A 567 -8.51 0.03 25.44
N LEU A 568 -8.25 0.63 26.61
CA LEU A 568 -7.54 0.00 27.70
C LEU A 568 -8.45 -0.96 28.48
N ASP A 569 -9.73 -0.63 28.63
CA ASP A 569 -10.75 -1.49 29.27
C ASP A 569 -10.82 -2.87 28.62
N SER A 570 -10.96 -2.95 27.29
CA SER A 570 -11.02 -4.24 26.58
C SER A 570 -9.79 -5.12 26.84
N VAL A 571 -8.59 -4.52 26.77
CA VAL A 571 -7.33 -5.23 26.99
C VAL A 571 -7.20 -5.72 28.44
N VAL A 572 -7.55 -4.87 29.41
CA VAL A 572 -7.49 -5.20 30.84
C VAL A 572 -8.51 -6.27 31.21
N ASP A 573 -9.73 -6.19 30.71
CA ASP A 573 -10.77 -7.19 30.92
C ASP A 573 -10.33 -8.56 30.39
N ARG A 574 -9.73 -8.58 29.18
CA ARG A 574 -9.23 -9.81 28.58
C ARG A 574 -8.04 -10.39 29.34
N LEU A 575 -7.06 -9.58 29.73
CA LEU A 575 -5.96 -10.02 30.59
C LEU A 575 -6.49 -10.59 31.92
N SER A 576 -7.50 -9.93 32.51
CA SER A 576 -8.10 -10.35 33.79
C SER A 576 -8.89 -11.65 33.69
N SER A 577 -9.41 -11.99 32.51
CA SER A 577 -10.22 -13.18 32.26
C SER A 577 -9.44 -14.50 32.34
N THR A 578 -8.10 -14.47 32.22
CA THR A 578 -7.25 -15.66 32.24
C THR A 578 -6.26 -15.62 33.41
N GLU A 579 -5.85 -16.78 33.92
CA GLU A 579 -4.84 -16.86 34.99
C GLU A 579 -3.47 -16.35 34.49
N ARG A 580 -3.12 -16.69 33.25
CA ARG A 580 -1.91 -16.21 32.58
C ARG A 580 -1.92 -14.69 32.37
N GLY A 581 -3.05 -14.11 31.95
CA GLY A 581 -3.18 -12.67 31.75
C GLY A 581 -3.16 -11.88 33.07
N ARG A 582 -3.73 -12.43 34.15
CA ARG A 582 -3.62 -11.82 35.49
C ARG A 582 -2.19 -11.73 36.01
N ALA A 583 -1.31 -12.64 35.61
CA ALA A 583 0.11 -12.58 35.95
C ALA A 583 0.89 -11.49 35.18
N ILE A 584 0.31 -10.95 34.10
CA ILE A 584 0.89 -9.87 33.28
C ILE A 584 0.54 -8.51 33.89
N LEU A 585 -0.59 -8.40 34.58
CA LEU A 585 -0.99 -7.18 35.26
C LEU A 585 -0.07 -6.90 36.47
N PRO A 586 0.49 -5.66 36.60
CA PRO A 586 1.34 -5.31 37.73
C PRO A 586 0.64 -5.51 39.09
N PRO A 587 1.39 -5.79 40.17
CA PRO A 587 0.82 -5.86 41.52
C PRO A 587 0.05 -4.58 41.88
N GLY A 588 -1.19 -4.74 42.34
CA GLY A 588 -2.06 -3.61 42.70
C GLY A 588 -2.82 -2.96 41.54
N TRP A 589 -2.64 -3.42 40.30
CA TRP A 589 -3.35 -2.90 39.12
C TRP A 589 -4.87 -2.95 39.28
N ASN A 590 -5.43 -4.06 39.75
CA ASN A 590 -6.89 -4.22 39.89
C ASN A 590 -7.50 -3.17 40.82
N LEU A 591 -6.80 -2.82 41.92
CA LEU A 591 -7.25 -1.78 42.85
C LEU A 591 -7.26 -0.40 42.18
N LEU A 592 -6.24 -0.11 41.36
CA LEU A 592 -6.16 1.11 40.56
C LEU A 592 -7.29 1.16 39.53
N TRP A 593 -7.52 0.06 38.82
CA TRP A 593 -8.49 -0.01 37.73
C TRP A 593 -9.94 0.11 38.23
N GLU A 594 -10.29 -0.58 39.31
CA GLU A 594 -11.60 -0.44 39.94
C GLU A 594 -11.87 0.99 40.42
N ALA A 595 -10.88 1.64 41.02
CA ALA A 595 -10.99 3.04 41.45
C ALA A 595 -11.18 3.99 40.26
N MET A 596 -10.47 3.74 39.16
CA MET A 596 -10.59 4.50 37.91
C MET A 596 -12.00 4.35 37.30
N GLN A 597 -12.49 3.12 37.16
CA GLN A 597 -13.84 2.88 36.61
C GLN A 597 -14.93 3.52 37.46
N GLY A 598 -14.77 3.51 38.79
CA GLY A 598 -15.63 4.27 39.70
C GLY A 598 -15.61 5.78 39.42
N ALA A 599 -14.43 6.36 39.21
CA ALA A 599 -14.29 7.77 38.86
C ALA A 599 -14.89 8.10 37.48
N ARG A 600 -14.73 7.21 36.50
CA ARG A 600 -15.28 7.35 35.14
C ARG A 600 -16.79 7.45 35.11
N ILE A 601 -17.48 6.62 35.90
CA ILE A 601 -18.94 6.67 36.06
C ILE A 601 -19.40 8.01 36.67
N LEU A 602 -18.60 8.59 37.57
CA LEU A 602 -18.92 9.87 38.21
C LEU A 602 -18.77 11.04 37.23
N VAL A 603 -17.67 11.07 36.46
CA VAL A 603 -17.41 12.13 35.46
C VAL A 603 -18.43 12.08 34.32
N GLY A 604 -18.77 10.87 33.82
CA GLY A 604 -19.78 10.71 32.76
C GLY A 604 -21.21 11.14 33.16
N ARG A 605 -21.52 11.21 34.46
CA ARG A 605 -22.82 11.69 34.97
C ARG A 605 -22.90 13.22 35.11
N GLU A 606 -21.76 13.93 35.12
CA GLU A 606 -21.74 15.40 35.20
C GLU A 606 -21.74 16.08 33.82
N HIS A 607 -21.59 15.32 32.72
CA HIS A 607 -21.58 15.84 31.34
C HIS A 607 -22.74 15.32 30.46
N GLY A 608 -23.66 14.54 31.04
CA GLY A 608 -24.86 13.99 30.38
C GLY A 608 -26.10 14.86 30.53
#